data_AF-A0AAD4C7C7-F1
#
_entry.id   AF-A0AAD4C7C7-F1
#
_cell.length_a   1.000
_cell.length_b   1.000
_cell.length_c   1.000
_cell.angle_alpha   90.00
_cell.angle_beta   90.00
_cell.angle_gamma   90.00
#
_symmetry.space_group_name_H-M   'P 1'
#
loop_
_entity.id
_entity.type
_entity.pdbx_description
1 polymer ?
#
loop_
_entity_poly.entity_id
_entity_poly.type
_entity_poly.pdbx_seq_one_letter_code
_entity_poly.pdbx_strand_id
1 'polypeptide(L)' 'MVITVEPGIYVPPVPQFPKAFHNMGVRIEDEVLVGKNHPVVLSVAAPKEIVDVEGACQGQLGLGPL' A
#
# COMPACT_ATOMS: atom_id res chain seq x y z
N MET A 1 10.54 -18.97 -0.15
CA MET A 1 9.34 -18.76 0.68
C MET A 1 8.68 -17.49 0.19
N VAL A 2 7.35 -17.45 0.09
CA VAL A 2 6.61 -16.22 -0.22
C VAL A 2 5.87 -15.81 1.05
N ILE A 3 5.95 -14.53 1.41
CA ILE A 3 5.30 -13.94 2.59
C ILE A 3 4.61 -12.64 2.21
N THR A 4 3.66 -12.18 3.02
CA THR A 4 3.12 -10.82 2.93
C THR A 4 3.97 -9.84 3.74
N VAL A 5 4.06 -8.60 3.28
CA VAL A 5 4.56 -7.47 4.05
C VAL A 5 3.46 -6.42 4.09
N GLU A 6 2.78 -6.28 5.23
CA GLU A 6 1.46 -5.64 5.31
C GLU A 6 1.27 -4.66 6.49
N PRO A 7 2.15 -3.66 6.70
CA PRO A 7 1.97 -2.69 7.79
C PRO A 7 0.65 -1.91 7.63
N GLY A 8 -0.03 -1.68 8.74
CA GLY A 8 -1.26 -0.90 8.79
C GLY A 8 -1.39 0.00 10.02
N ILE A 9 -2.10 1.12 9.85
CA ILE A 9 -2.43 2.07 10.89
C ILE A 9 -3.95 2.25 10.91
N TYR A 10 -4.54 2.18 12.10
CA TYR A 10 -5.98 2.31 12.31
C TYR A 10 -6.23 3.31 13.44
N VAL A 11 -6.95 4.40 13.15
CA VAL A 11 -7.15 5.49 14.10
C VAL A 11 -8.59 5.48 14.64
N PRO A 12 -8.80 5.10 15.91
CA PRO A 12 -10.13 5.12 16.50
C PRO A 12 -10.60 6.56 16.79
N PRO A 13 -11.92 6.80 16.87
CA PRO A 13 -12.49 8.13 17.08
C PRO A 13 -12.47 8.53 18.56
N VAL A 14 -11.29 8.51 19.19
CA VAL A 14 -11.11 8.85 20.62
C VAL A 14 -10.30 10.13 20.80
N PRO A 15 -10.50 10.88 21.91
CA PRO A 15 -9.96 12.24 22.07
C PRO A 15 -8.43 12.36 22.03
N GLN A 16 -7.69 11.28 22.29
CA GLN A 16 -6.22 11.29 22.26
C GLN A 16 -5.62 11.37 20.84
N PHE A 17 -6.43 11.16 19.79
CA PHE A 17 -6.01 11.29 18.40
C PHE A 17 -6.58 12.57 17.76
N PRO A 18 -5.87 13.20 16.81
CA PRO A 18 -6.41 14.32 16.06
C PRO A 18 -7.71 13.94 15.32
N LYS A 19 -8.75 14.78 15.45
CA LYS A 19 -10.07 14.53 14.84
C LYS A 19 -10.02 14.29 13.34
N ALA A 20 -9.07 14.92 12.63
CA ALA A 20 -8.91 14.77 11.18
C ALA A 20 -8.60 13.33 10.73
N PHE A 21 -8.10 12.48 11.63
CA PHE A 21 -7.76 11.09 11.32
C PHE A 21 -8.75 10.07 11.90
N HIS A 22 -9.79 10.51 12.61
CA HIS A 22 -10.75 9.58 13.24
C HIS A 22 -11.43 8.68 12.20
N ASN A 23 -11.59 7.40 12.55
CA ASN A 23 -12.16 6.35 11.69
C ASN A 23 -11.37 6.09 10.38
N MET A 24 -10.14 6.57 10.28
CA MET A 24 -9.26 6.28 9.15
C MET A 24 -8.48 4.99 9.39
N GLY A 25 -8.40 4.15 8.37
CA GLY A 25 -7.55 2.97 8.34
C GLY A 25 -6.77 2.91 7.04
N VAL A 26 -5.47 2.64 7.12
CA VAL A 26 -4.58 2.50 5.97
C VAL A 26 -3.74 1.23 6.17
N ARG A 27 -3.65 0.40 5.14
CA ARG A 27 -2.73 -0.76 5.07
C ARG A 27 -2.15 -0.81 3.67
N ILE A 28 -0.84 -1.03 3.57
CA ILE A 28 -0.14 -1.28 2.31
C ILE A 28 0.42 -2.68 2.40
N GLU A 29 0.14 -3.50 1.39
CA GLU A 29 0.46 -4.93 1.40
C GLU A 29 1.11 -5.33 0.08
N ASP A 30 2.20 -6.10 0.18
CA ASP A 30 2.87 -6.73 -0.95
C ASP A 30 3.18 -8.20 -0.68
N GLU A 31 3.13 -9.01 -1.74
CA GLU A 31 3.65 -10.37 -1.74
C GLU A 31 5.15 -10.37 -2.06
N VAL A 32 5.95 -10.93 -1.17
CA VAL A 32 7.42 -10.91 -1.25
C VAL A 32 7.98 -12.33 -1.28
N LEU A 33 8.66 -12.66 -2.38
CA LEU A 33 9.51 -13.84 -2.45
C LEU A 33 10.82 -13.57 -1.71
N VAL A 34 11.04 -14.28 -0.60
CA VAL A 34 12.31 -14.25 0.14
C VAL A 34 13.36 -15.00 -0.66
N GLY A 35 14.27 -14.25 -1.29
CA GLY A 35 15.43 -14.78 -2.02
C GLY A 35 16.65 -14.95 -1.12
N LYS A 36 17.70 -15.57 -1.66
CA LYS A 36 18.95 -15.84 -0.91
C LYS A 36 19.75 -14.58 -0.59
N ASN A 37 19.77 -13.62 -1.53
CA ASN A 37 20.53 -12.37 -1.40
C ASN A 37 19.61 -11.14 -1.29
N HIS A 38 18.50 -11.14 -2.04
CA HIS A 38 17.54 -10.04 -2.11
C HIS A 38 16.10 -10.57 -2.17
N PRO A 39 15.12 -9.85 -1.58
CA PRO A 39 13.71 -10.13 -1.79
C PRO A 39 13.25 -9.69 -3.18
N VAL A 40 12.19 -10.32 -3.70
CA VAL A 40 11.50 -9.90 -4.93
C VAL A 40 10.05 -9.58 -4.58
N VAL A 41 9.59 -8.38 -4.91
CA VAL A 41 8.19 -7.95 -4.74
C VAL A 41 7.39 -8.42 -5.95
N LEU A 42 6.49 -9.36 -5.74
CA LEU A 42 5.70 -10.00 -6.81
C LEU A 42 4.51 -9.14 -7.23
N SER A 43 3.96 -8.35 -6.31
CA SER A 43 2.83 -7.42 -6.50
C SER A 43 3.25 -5.99 -6.88
N VAL A 44 4.46 -5.82 -7.42
CA VAL A 44 5.05 -4.50 -7.71
C VAL A 44 4.22 -3.64 -8.68
N ALA A 45 3.42 -4.26 -9.54
CA ALA A 45 2.61 -3.57 -10.54
C ALA A 45 1.44 -2.75 -9.94
N ALA A 46 1.01 -3.05 -8.71
CA ALA A 46 -0.02 -2.26 -8.05
C ALA A 46 0.59 -0.94 -7.55
N PRO A 47 0.04 0.23 -7.95
CA PRO A 47 0.54 1.53 -7.51
C PRO A 47 0.34 1.69 -5.99
N LYS A 48 1.37 2.19 -5.32
CA LYS A 48 1.38 2.38 -3.85
C LYS A 48 2.08 3.66 -3.38
N GLU A 49 2.88 4.28 -4.24
CA GLU A 49 3.34 5.65 -4.00
C GLU A 49 2.20 6.63 -4.24
N ILE A 50 2.13 7.72 -3.46
CA ILE A 50 1.02 8.68 -3.49
C ILE A 50 0.76 9.18 -4.91
N VAL A 51 1.83 9.59 -5.61
CA VAL A 51 1.74 10.14 -6.97
C VAL A 51 1.21 9.11 -7.98
N ASP A 52 1.58 7.83 -7.81
CA ASP A 52 1.16 6.77 -8.72
C ASP A 52 -0.29 6.36 -8.47
N VAL A 53 -0.73 6.36 -7.20
CA VAL A 53 -2.13 6.11 -6.83
C VAL A 53 -3.02 7.23 -7.35
N GLU A 54 -2.65 8.49 -7.11
CA GLU A 54 -3.39 9.64 -7.62
C GLU A 54 -3.45 9.63 -9.15
N GLY A 55 -2.32 9.39 -9.81
CA GLY A 55 -2.26 9.29 -11.26
C GLY A 55 -3.09 8.13 -11.82
N ALA A 56 -3.12 6.97 -11.15
CA ALA A 56 -3.98 5.84 -11.54
C ALA A 56 -5.47 6.20 -11.40
N CYS A 57 -5.87 6.81 -10.29
CA CYS A 57 -7.27 7.24 -10.06
C CYS A 57 -7.71 8.35 -11.03
N GLN A 58 -6.78 9.19 -11.49
CA GLN A 58 -7.03 10.26 -12.45
C GLN A 58 -6.93 9.78 -13.91
N GLY A 59 -6.61 8.50 -14.16
CA GLY A 59 -6.45 7.94 -15.51
C GLY A 59 -5.19 8.42 -16.23
N GLN A 60 -4.21 8.95 -15.50
CA GLN A 60 -2.95 9.47 -16.01
C GLN A 60 -1.84 8.40 -16.04
N LEU A 61 -1.91 7.41 -15.14
CA LEU A 61 -1.11 6.20 -15.28
C LEU A 61 -1.83 5.25 -16.25
N GLY A 62 -1.18 4.98 -17.37
CA GLY A 62 -1.57 3.90 -18.29
C GLY A 62 -1.30 2.54 -17.66
N LEU A 63 -2.11 2.15 -16.67
CA LEU A 63 -2.23 0.78 -16.19
C LEU A 63 -3.01 -0.02 -17.24
N GLY A 64 -2.42 -0.17 -18.43
CA GLY A 64 -2.90 -1.11 -19.44
C GLY A 64 -2.77 -2.54 -18.90
N PRO A 65 -3.58 -3.49 -19.39
CA PRO A 65 -3.39 -4.89 -19.03
C PRO A 65 -1.98 -5.31 -19.46
N LEU A 66 -1.28 -6.02 -18.56
CA LEU A 66 -0.05 -6.74 -18.87
C LEU A 66 -0.24 -7.69 -20.06
#